data_AF-A0A1E7KJX0-F1
#
_entry.id   AF-A0A1E7KJX0-F1
#
_cell.length_a   1.000
_cell.length_b   1.000
_cell.length_c   1.000
_cell.angle_alpha   90.00
_cell.angle_beta   90.00
_cell.angle_gamma   90.00
#
_symmetry.space_group_name_H-M   'P 1'
#
loop_
_entity.id
_entity.type
_entity.pdbx_description
1 polymer ?
#
loop_
_entity_poly.entity_id
_entity_poly.type
_entity_poly.pdbx_seq_one_letter_code
_entity_poly.pdbx_strand_id
1 'polypeptide(L)'
;MPRRFRAGRLLTACALALATTALVGPAGADPADPADPPASTGSPPASDYFSTVDIENRATVGAPTVGDNKNHGDLWPNCWSDDDNVYTAYGDGVGYDDTYHDIGVARISGMPGNLEGAQLAEGDEVGKVWNADHTRKPTGMACADGDLYLAVQDLATDFNDAPSATIAKSTDKGKTWTFDKSKPMFDNGVFTTVMFLDYGKDYANAPDDEYLYAYGLDHNWRDSFNDRVQDPQDVYLARVPKDAALERSAWQFVSGYDEAGKPTWSGDAADRKAVLHDDRHIYQDVFTDGRVENTTVLSQGGVVYNKGLDRYIYTSWTEYTYEFYEAPNPWGPWRHFKTKDFGGYPWTPDKHGGYATTIPSKYISADGRSMWLQSNVCPCGGGFPPEEHHAYTFSLRQMQLEPHRETTPGNTADPRRNLAREDGATGVERATHYGNTDYYNDGDKRQSEDDWNDERKDASWWGYTWPRQYTMDSVAYTTGKMYDDGGWFKDLRVQVRKDHEWVDVSGLRITPDYPSDGSAGPHKTYELSFDATSGDGVRVIGAPGGSRTFTSLGELEVYYAGE
;
A
#
# COMPACT_ATOMS: atom_id res chain seq x y z
N MET A 1 -18.28 -26.61 -17.56
CA MET A 1 -19.34 -27.66 -17.39
C MET A 1 -18.76 -28.76 -16.53
N PRO A 2 -19.43 -29.24 -15.47
CA PRO A 2 -20.83 -29.68 -15.49
C PRO A 2 -21.79 -28.86 -14.63
N ARG A 3 -23.06 -28.83 -15.06
CA ARG A 3 -24.22 -28.19 -14.41
C ARG A 3 -24.84 -29.11 -13.37
N ARG A 4 -25.39 -28.59 -12.25
CA ARG A 4 -26.64 -29.07 -11.62
C ARG A 4 -27.38 -28.01 -10.78
N PHE A 5 -28.61 -27.72 -11.23
CA PHE A 5 -29.89 -27.43 -10.55
C PHE A 5 -30.11 -26.23 -9.59
N ARG A 6 -31.10 -25.40 -10.00
CA ARG A 6 -31.88 -24.42 -9.21
C ARG A 6 -33.15 -25.06 -8.60
N ALA A 7 -33.52 -24.62 -7.39
CA ALA A 7 -34.87 -24.30 -6.90
C ALA A 7 -34.71 -23.80 -5.44
N GLY A 8 -35.23 -22.68 -4.92
CA GLY A 8 -36.32 -21.79 -5.29
C GLY A 8 -37.37 -21.78 -4.18
N ARG A 9 -37.47 -20.70 -3.37
CA ARG A 9 -38.71 -20.21 -2.71
C ARG A 9 -38.53 -18.82 -2.06
N LEU A 10 -39.41 -17.89 -2.46
CA LEU A 10 -39.68 -16.57 -1.89
C LEU A 10 -40.70 -16.64 -0.73
N LEU A 11 -40.66 -15.64 0.17
CA LEU A 11 -41.77 -14.73 0.62
C LEU A 11 -41.44 -14.23 2.06
N THR A 12 -41.14 -12.96 2.39
CA THR A 12 -41.85 -11.64 2.34
C THR A 12 -42.35 -11.17 3.73
N ALA A 13 -41.84 -9.98 4.12
CA ALA A 13 -42.39 -8.89 4.97
C ALA A 13 -42.72 -9.09 6.47
N CYS A 14 -42.24 -8.18 7.33
CA CYS A 14 -42.95 -6.94 7.72
C CYS A 14 -42.15 -6.12 8.77
N ALA A 15 -42.16 -4.80 8.60
CA ALA A 15 -41.58 -3.81 9.50
C ALA A 15 -42.47 -3.52 10.73
N LEU A 16 -41.87 -3.01 11.81
CA LEU A 16 -42.54 -2.11 12.74
C LEU A 16 -41.54 -1.12 13.35
N ALA A 17 -41.69 0.15 12.97
CA ALA A 17 -41.04 1.30 13.59
C ALA A 17 -41.88 1.79 14.78
N LEU A 18 -41.21 2.19 15.85
CA LEU A 18 -41.80 2.96 16.95
C LEU A 18 -40.93 4.18 17.20
N ALA A 19 -41.45 5.33 16.79
CA ALA A 19 -40.90 6.64 17.09
C ALA A 19 -41.34 7.08 18.49
N THR A 20 -40.40 7.54 19.30
CA THR A 20 -40.68 8.37 20.48
C THR A 20 -39.88 9.66 20.36
N THR A 21 -40.60 10.74 20.10
CA THR A 21 -40.13 12.12 20.17
C THR A 21 -39.94 12.54 21.62
N ALA A 22 -38.74 13.01 21.99
CA ALA A 22 -38.52 13.81 23.19
C ALA A 22 -37.74 15.08 22.80
N LEU A 23 -38.35 16.23 23.09
CA LEU A 23 -37.77 17.57 22.99
C LEU A 23 -36.88 17.83 24.21
N VAL A 24 -35.60 18.18 24.01
CA VAL A 24 -34.77 18.88 25.00
C VAL A 24 -33.91 19.92 24.28
N GLY A 25 -33.86 21.14 24.83
CA GLY A 25 -33.26 22.34 24.24
C GLY A 25 -31.72 22.40 24.27
N PRO A 26 -31.13 23.54 23.88
CA PRO A 26 -29.71 23.63 23.57
C PRO A 26 -28.88 23.68 24.85
N ALA A 27 -27.95 22.73 24.98
CA ALA A 27 -26.89 22.74 25.99
C ALA A 27 -25.54 22.82 25.27
N GLY A 28 -24.62 23.61 25.85
CA GLY A 28 -23.39 24.06 25.23
C GLY A 28 -22.40 22.97 24.86
N ALA A 29 -21.46 23.34 24.00
CA ALA A 29 -20.31 22.53 23.65
C ALA A 29 -19.40 22.33 24.88
N ASP A 30 -19.42 21.12 25.42
CA ASP A 30 -18.38 20.61 26.30
C ASP A 30 -17.34 19.83 25.47
N PRO A 31 -16.06 19.84 25.88
CA PRO A 31 -14.96 19.22 25.14
C PRO A 31 -15.15 17.70 25.10
N ALA A 32 -14.88 17.10 23.93
CA ALA A 32 -15.03 15.67 23.70
C ALA A 32 -14.21 14.83 24.70
N ASP A 33 -14.89 13.92 25.40
CA ASP A 33 -14.26 12.79 26.08
C ASP A 33 -13.48 11.93 25.08
N PRO A 34 -12.32 11.35 25.46
CA PRO A 34 -11.66 10.36 24.62
C PRO A 34 -12.55 9.12 24.55
N ALA A 35 -13.16 8.89 23.40
CA ALA A 35 -13.87 7.65 23.14
C ALA A 35 -12.89 6.46 23.20
N ASP A 36 -13.31 5.37 23.85
CA ASP A 36 -12.64 4.07 23.77
C ASP A 36 -12.30 3.78 22.29
N PRO A 37 -11.08 3.34 21.94
CA PRO A 37 -10.83 2.85 20.59
C PRO A 37 -11.73 1.62 20.40
N PRO A 38 -12.71 1.66 19.48
CA PRO A 38 -13.50 0.46 19.20
C PRO A 38 -12.53 -0.61 18.68
N ALA A 39 -12.77 -1.87 19.05
CA ALA A 39 -12.24 -2.97 18.25
C ALA A 39 -12.59 -2.66 16.78
N SER A 40 -11.58 -2.61 15.91
CA SER A 40 -11.77 -2.17 14.52
C SER A 40 -12.80 -3.08 13.86
N THR A 41 -14.00 -2.55 13.65
CA THR A 41 -15.09 -3.24 12.94
C THR A 41 -15.25 -2.52 11.61
N GLY A 42 -14.98 -3.22 10.51
CA GLY A 42 -14.86 -2.65 9.16
C GLY A 42 -13.53 -1.95 8.89
N SER A 43 -13.26 -1.68 7.61
CA SER A 43 -12.07 -0.99 7.12
C SER A 43 -11.74 0.33 7.83
N PRO A 44 -10.46 0.67 7.96
CA PRO A 44 -10.06 1.91 8.60
C PRO A 44 -10.52 3.11 7.75
N PRO A 45 -10.82 4.26 8.39
CA PRO A 45 -11.16 5.46 7.66
C PRO A 45 -9.97 5.96 6.83
N ALA A 46 -10.26 6.80 5.84
CA ALA A 46 -9.24 7.54 5.13
C ALA A 46 -8.45 8.44 6.10
N SER A 47 -7.14 8.56 5.88
CA SER A 47 -6.28 9.47 6.64
C SER A 47 -6.45 10.92 6.17
N ASP A 48 -6.47 11.82 7.15
CA ASP A 48 -6.42 13.28 6.99
C ASP A 48 -5.00 13.83 7.24
N TYR A 49 -4.03 12.96 7.55
CA TYR A 49 -2.69 13.41 7.93
C TYR A 49 -1.87 13.92 6.74
N PHE A 50 -2.11 13.40 5.53
CA PHE A 50 -1.39 13.79 4.31
C PHE A 50 -2.25 14.60 3.36
N SER A 51 -1.67 15.66 2.81
CA SER A 51 -2.27 16.46 1.72
C SER A 51 -1.94 15.87 0.35
N THR A 52 -0.68 15.50 0.12
CA THR A 52 -0.23 14.85 -1.11
C THR A 52 0.63 13.63 -0.81
N VAL A 53 0.51 12.64 -1.69
CA VAL A 53 1.22 11.36 -1.64
C VAL A 53 1.62 10.99 -3.07
N ASP A 54 2.91 11.04 -3.34
CA ASP A 54 3.51 10.65 -4.62
C ASP A 54 4.34 9.37 -4.45
N ILE A 55 4.21 8.47 -5.42
CA ILE A 55 4.90 7.18 -5.46
C ILE A 55 5.24 6.88 -6.91
N GLU A 56 6.52 6.68 -7.19
CA GLU A 56 7.00 6.37 -8.54
C GLU A 56 6.37 5.07 -9.08
N ASN A 57 6.07 5.06 -10.38
CA ASN A 57 5.45 3.91 -11.07
C ASN A 57 6.39 2.70 -11.24
N ARG A 58 7.68 2.85 -10.92
CA ARG A 58 8.70 1.81 -11.08
C ARG A 58 9.83 1.97 -10.06
N ALA A 59 10.56 0.89 -9.82
CA ALA A 59 11.87 0.98 -9.17
C ALA A 59 12.91 1.62 -10.11
N THR A 60 13.75 2.47 -9.54
CA THR A 60 14.78 3.24 -10.27
C THR A 60 16.19 3.00 -9.74
N VAL A 61 16.32 2.48 -8.52
CA VAL A 61 17.59 2.18 -7.85
C VAL A 61 17.54 0.76 -7.30
N GLY A 62 18.68 0.09 -7.16
CA GLY A 62 18.73 -1.20 -6.47
C GLY A 62 20.14 -1.63 -6.10
N ALA A 63 20.22 -2.72 -5.35
CA ALA A 63 21.44 -3.49 -5.11
C ALA A 63 21.21 -4.96 -5.51
N PRO A 64 21.92 -5.50 -6.51
CA PRO A 64 22.61 -4.75 -7.57
C PRO A 64 21.66 -3.79 -8.32
N THR A 65 22.22 -2.93 -9.16
CA THR A 65 21.44 -1.98 -9.96
C THR A 65 20.33 -2.70 -10.73
N VAL A 66 19.11 -2.17 -10.65
CA VAL A 66 17.93 -2.65 -11.38
C VAL A 66 18.25 -2.74 -12.87
N GLY A 67 17.78 -3.82 -13.52
CA GLY A 67 17.93 -4.02 -14.96
C GLY A 67 19.10 -4.91 -15.40
N ASP A 68 19.82 -5.56 -14.47
CA ASP A 68 20.81 -6.59 -14.83
C ASP A 68 20.19 -7.94 -15.26
N ASN A 69 18.87 -8.05 -15.11
CA ASN A 69 18.02 -9.17 -15.52
C ASN A 69 18.46 -10.52 -14.92
N LYS A 70 18.94 -10.49 -13.68
CA LYS A 70 19.29 -11.70 -12.92
C LYS A 70 18.30 -11.95 -11.79
N ASN A 71 18.14 -13.22 -11.46
CA ASN A 71 17.30 -13.65 -10.35
C ASN A 71 18.04 -13.44 -9.02
N HIS A 72 18.00 -12.23 -8.46
CA HIS A 72 18.61 -11.94 -7.16
C HIS A 72 17.71 -12.32 -5.98
N GLY A 73 16.39 -12.32 -6.18
CA GLY A 73 15.41 -12.82 -5.22
C GLY A 73 14.36 -11.79 -4.82
N ASP A 74 13.55 -12.16 -3.84
CA ASP A 74 12.37 -11.41 -3.40
C ASP A 74 12.27 -11.15 -1.89
N LEU A 75 11.21 -10.42 -1.50
CA LEU A 75 10.74 -10.15 -0.14
C LEU A 75 11.55 -9.12 0.63
N TRP A 76 12.86 -9.28 0.69
CA TRP A 76 13.79 -8.28 1.24
C TRP A 76 13.36 -7.53 2.53
N PRO A 77 12.77 -8.19 3.57
CA PRO A 77 12.59 -7.53 4.87
C PRO A 77 13.95 -7.07 5.38
N ASN A 78 13.99 -5.95 6.07
CA ASN A 78 15.23 -5.26 6.35
C ASN A 78 15.21 -4.50 7.67
N CYS A 79 16.41 -4.18 8.16
CA CYS A 79 16.62 -3.32 9.31
C CYS A 79 17.92 -2.52 9.19
N TRP A 80 17.99 -1.36 9.85
CA TRP A 80 19.19 -0.53 9.91
C TRP A 80 20.00 -0.85 11.16
N SER A 81 21.23 -1.35 10.98
CA SER A 81 22.12 -1.73 12.08
C SER A 81 23.00 -0.58 12.59
N ASP A 82 23.48 -0.72 13.83
CA ASP A 82 24.53 0.08 14.47
C ASP A 82 25.76 0.42 13.60
N ASP A 83 26.21 -0.52 12.76
CA ASP A 83 27.36 -0.38 11.85
C ASP A 83 27.06 0.45 10.58
N ASP A 84 25.87 1.06 10.54
CA ASP A 84 25.35 1.88 9.46
C ASP A 84 25.02 1.12 8.17
N ASN A 85 24.90 -0.21 8.19
CA ASN A 85 24.40 -0.97 7.05
C ASN A 85 22.91 -1.32 7.20
N VAL A 86 22.26 -1.60 6.08
CA VAL A 86 20.96 -2.27 6.05
C VAL A 86 21.25 -3.76 5.98
N TYR A 87 20.72 -4.54 6.93
CA TYR A 87 20.71 -5.99 6.83
C TYR A 87 19.34 -6.41 6.31
N THR A 88 19.31 -7.45 5.49
CA THR A 88 18.11 -7.93 4.83
C THR A 88 18.20 -9.43 4.55
N ALA A 89 17.09 -10.06 4.20
CA ALA A 89 17.03 -11.44 3.74
C ALA A 89 16.16 -11.53 2.49
N TYR A 90 16.48 -12.43 1.57
CA TYR A 90 15.73 -12.62 0.32
C TYR A 90 15.19 -14.05 0.22
N GLY A 91 14.13 -14.22 -0.56
CA GLY A 91 13.65 -15.52 -1.01
C GLY A 91 14.01 -15.79 -2.47
N ASP A 92 14.02 -17.09 -2.84
CA ASP A 92 14.00 -17.59 -4.22
C ASP A 92 14.94 -16.89 -5.21
N GLY A 93 16.23 -16.82 -4.89
CA GLY A 93 17.21 -16.13 -5.73
C GLY A 93 18.66 -16.46 -5.39
N VAL A 94 19.58 -15.77 -6.08
CA VAL A 94 21.03 -15.92 -5.88
C VAL A 94 21.65 -14.89 -4.95
N GLY A 95 20.87 -13.89 -4.51
CA GLY A 95 21.36 -12.81 -3.65
C GLY A 95 22.54 -12.07 -4.26
N TYR A 96 23.73 -12.26 -3.71
CA TYR A 96 24.97 -11.65 -4.22
C TYR A 96 26.06 -12.68 -4.52
N ASP A 97 25.68 -13.94 -4.69
CA ASP A 97 26.56 -15.04 -5.12
C ASP A 97 26.01 -15.64 -6.44
N ASP A 98 26.47 -16.83 -6.81
CA ASP A 98 26.10 -17.54 -8.03
C ASP A 98 25.17 -18.76 -7.79
N THR A 99 24.83 -19.07 -6.53
CA THR A 99 24.02 -20.25 -6.16
C THR A 99 22.60 -19.84 -5.79
N TYR A 100 21.60 -20.58 -6.27
CA TYR A 100 20.20 -20.36 -5.92
C TYR A 100 19.86 -20.93 -4.54
N HIS A 101 19.16 -20.13 -3.74
CA HIS A 101 18.62 -20.55 -2.45
C HIS A 101 17.15 -20.15 -2.31
N ASP A 102 16.37 -20.96 -1.58
CA ASP A 102 14.99 -20.60 -1.21
C ASP A 102 14.95 -19.42 -0.23
N ILE A 103 16.01 -19.26 0.57
CA ILE A 103 16.25 -18.13 1.48
C ILE A 103 17.75 -17.81 1.59
N GLY A 104 18.09 -16.51 1.65
CA GLY A 104 19.44 -16.03 1.96
C GLY A 104 19.42 -14.73 2.74
N VAL A 105 20.55 -14.37 3.35
CA VAL A 105 20.76 -13.13 4.11
C VAL A 105 21.81 -12.29 3.40
N ALA A 106 21.58 -10.98 3.35
CA ALA A 106 22.48 -10.04 2.72
C ALA A 106 22.67 -8.78 3.56
N ARG A 107 23.78 -8.09 3.30
CA ARG A 107 24.06 -6.76 3.83
C ARG A 107 24.12 -5.78 2.68
N ILE A 108 23.35 -4.70 2.77
CA ILE A 108 23.38 -3.55 1.86
C ILE A 108 24.10 -2.39 2.54
N SER A 109 25.09 -1.84 1.85
CA SER A 109 25.86 -0.68 2.29
C SER A 109 25.63 0.50 1.36
N GLY A 110 25.95 1.71 1.85
CA GLY A 110 25.76 2.95 1.09
C GLY A 110 24.35 3.55 1.19
N MET A 111 24.06 4.42 0.23
CA MET A 111 22.79 5.16 0.08
C MET A 111 22.25 4.95 -1.34
N PRO A 112 20.93 5.10 -1.57
CA PRO A 112 20.34 5.02 -2.90
C PRO A 112 21.11 5.88 -3.93
N GLY A 113 21.48 5.28 -5.06
CA GLY A 113 22.39 5.85 -6.06
C GLY A 113 23.84 5.33 -5.98
N ASN A 114 24.23 4.73 -4.85
CA ASN A 114 25.53 4.05 -4.68
C ASN A 114 25.40 2.92 -3.64
N LEU A 115 24.52 1.96 -3.91
CA LEU A 115 24.29 0.80 -3.05
C LEU A 115 25.21 -0.36 -3.45
N GLU A 116 25.74 -1.06 -2.46
CA GLU A 116 26.52 -2.28 -2.65
C GLU A 116 26.00 -3.36 -1.71
N GLY A 117 25.69 -4.53 -2.25
CA GLY A 117 25.27 -5.69 -1.47
C GLY A 117 26.35 -6.75 -1.34
N ALA A 118 26.26 -7.52 -0.27
CA ALA A 118 27.13 -8.65 0.03
C ALA A 118 26.33 -9.83 0.59
N GLN A 119 26.62 -11.03 0.10
CA GLN A 119 26.03 -12.28 0.58
C GLN A 119 26.53 -12.60 1.99
N LEU A 120 25.65 -13.17 2.83
CA LEU A 120 25.95 -13.67 4.17
C LEU A 120 25.52 -15.15 4.29
N ALA A 121 24.71 -15.50 5.29
CA ALA A 121 24.24 -16.88 5.51
C ALA A 121 23.07 -17.24 4.57
N GLU A 122 22.89 -18.53 4.29
CA GLU A 122 21.86 -19.02 3.35
C GLU A 122 21.28 -20.38 3.70
N GLY A 123 20.07 -20.67 3.20
CA GLY A 123 19.40 -21.95 3.35
C GLY A 123 19.33 -22.46 4.79
N ASP A 124 19.88 -23.65 5.03
CA ASP A 124 19.85 -24.36 6.32
C ASP A 124 20.61 -23.65 7.44
N GLU A 125 21.48 -22.70 7.10
CA GLU A 125 22.19 -21.89 8.10
C GLU A 125 21.26 -20.89 8.80
N VAL A 126 20.16 -20.50 8.14
CA VAL A 126 19.28 -19.40 8.56
C VAL A 126 17.95 -19.91 9.13
N GLY A 127 17.48 -21.08 8.70
CA GLY A 127 16.21 -21.64 9.16
C GLY A 127 15.97 -23.07 8.71
N LYS A 128 14.85 -23.64 9.13
CA LYS A 128 14.42 -25.01 8.78
C LYS A 128 12.99 -25.00 8.26
N VAL A 129 12.70 -25.85 7.28
CA VAL A 129 11.34 -26.15 6.84
C VAL A 129 10.70 -27.16 7.80
N TRP A 130 9.55 -26.82 8.35
CA TRP A 130 8.77 -27.61 9.31
C TRP A 130 7.66 -28.42 8.66
N ASN A 131 7.14 -27.94 7.53
CA ASN A 131 6.00 -28.49 6.82
C ASN A 131 6.42 -29.06 5.45
N ALA A 132 5.93 -30.25 5.10
CA ALA A 132 6.19 -30.83 3.78
C ALA A 132 5.59 -29.95 2.67
N ASP A 133 6.22 -29.89 1.49
CA ASP A 133 5.79 -29.09 0.34
C ASP A 133 5.79 -27.55 0.57
N HIS A 134 6.60 -27.09 1.53
CA HIS A 134 6.83 -25.68 1.85
C HIS A 134 8.30 -25.29 1.63
N THR A 135 8.54 -23.99 1.53
CA THR A 135 9.87 -23.37 1.44
C THR A 135 10.04 -22.31 2.52
N ARG A 136 11.28 -21.95 2.87
CA ARG A 136 11.53 -20.86 3.81
C ARG A 136 11.36 -19.52 3.09
N LYS A 137 10.68 -18.59 3.75
CA LYS A 137 10.53 -17.22 3.26
C LYS A 137 10.78 -16.21 4.38
N PRO A 138 11.64 -15.21 4.18
CA PRO A 138 11.86 -14.16 5.17
C PRO A 138 10.70 -13.17 5.16
N THR A 139 10.16 -12.82 6.34
CA THR A 139 8.96 -11.97 6.45
C THR A 139 9.18 -10.68 7.21
N GLY A 140 10.20 -10.62 8.07
CA GLY A 140 10.47 -9.46 8.91
C GLY A 140 11.87 -9.51 9.51
N MET A 141 12.50 -8.36 9.69
CA MET A 141 13.84 -8.27 10.27
C MET A 141 13.94 -7.09 11.25
N ALA A 142 14.63 -7.27 12.37
CA ALA A 142 14.97 -6.21 13.31
C ALA A 142 16.48 -6.18 13.60
N CYS A 143 17.01 -4.99 13.78
CA CYS A 143 18.38 -4.73 14.23
C CYS A 143 18.24 -3.99 15.57
N ALA A 144 18.68 -4.61 16.67
CA ALA A 144 18.55 -4.02 18.00
C ALA A 144 19.71 -4.46 18.89
N ASP A 145 20.30 -3.52 19.62
CA ASP A 145 21.42 -3.72 20.53
C ASP A 145 22.62 -4.44 19.87
N GLY A 146 22.82 -4.18 18.57
CA GLY A 146 23.85 -4.82 17.74
C GLY A 146 23.51 -6.24 17.25
N ASP A 147 22.39 -6.82 17.68
CA ASP A 147 21.89 -8.13 17.25
C ASP A 147 20.87 -8.01 16.11
N LEU A 148 20.75 -9.09 15.32
CA LEU A 148 19.80 -9.20 14.22
C LEU A 148 18.77 -10.28 14.55
N TYR A 149 17.51 -10.00 14.25
CA TYR A 149 16.39 -10.92 14.42
C TYR A 149 15.68 -11.07 13.09
N LEU A 150 15.42 -12.30 12.66
CA LEU A 150 14.78 -12.61 11.38
C LEU A 150 13.60 -13.54 11.61
N ALA A 151 12.44 -13.15 11.10
CA ALA A 151 11.29 -14.02 10.96
C ALA A 151 11.39 -14.84 9.67
N VAL A 152 11.28 -16.16 9.80
CA VAL A 152 11.27 -17.11 8.70
C VAL A 152 9.97 -17.90 8.77
N GLN A 153 9.14 -17.79 7.74
CA GLN A 153 7.92 -18.58 7.61
C GLN A 153 8.15 -19.79 6.70
N ASP A 154 7.35 -20.82 6.91
CA ASP A 154 7.12 -21.88 5.94
C ASP A 154 6.00 -21.42 5.00
N LEU A 155 6.32 -21.21 3.73
CA LEU A 155 5.35 -20.89 2.69
C LEU A 155 5.12 -22.09 1.79
N ALA A 156 3.87 -22.52 1.61
CA ALA A 156 3.55 -23.59 0.67
C ALA A 156 3.97 -23.21 -0.76
N THR A 157 4.44 -24.21 -1.50
CA THR A 157 4.90 -24.05 -2.90
C THR A 157 3.81 -23.60 -3.87
N ASP A 158 2.54 -23.67 -3.49
CA ASP A 158 1.40 -23.14 -4.23
C ASP A 158 0.86 -21.81 -3.68
N PHE A 159 1.51 -21.25 -2.64
CA PHE A 159 1.26 -19.96 -2.02
C PHE A 159 -0.02 -19.82 -1.17
N ASN A 160 -0.74 -20.91 -0.91
CA ASN A 160 -2.09 -20.87 -0.33
C ASN A 160 -2.17 -21.10 1.19
N ASP A 161 -1.04 -21.29 1.89
CA ASP A 161 -0.96 -21.19 3.35
C ASP A 161 0.49 -20.94 3.83
N ALA A 162 0.59 -20.41 5.05
CA ALA A 162 1.84 -20.21 5.77
C ALA A 162 1.70 -20.68 7.24
N PRO A 163 1.76 -22.01 7.51
CA PRO A 163 1.31 -22.57 8.78
C PRO A 163 2.30 -22.46 9.93
N SER A 164 3.56 -22.12 9.68
CA SER A 164 4.62 -22.11 10.70
C SER A 164 5.58 -20.94 10.51
N ALA A 165 6.09 -20.40 11.63
CA ALA A 165 7.19 -19.43 11.63
C ALA A 165 8.18 -19.63 12.76
N THR A 166 9.41 -19.23 12.49
CA THR A 166 10.55 -19.26 13.41
C THR A 166 11.17 -17.88 13.48
N ILE A 167 11.54 -17.45 14.68
CA ILE A 167 12.43 -16.31 14.86
C ILE A 167 13.84 -16.84 15.03
N ALA A 168 14.74 -16.37 14.18
CA ALA A 168 16.18 -16.64 14.25
C ALA A 168 16.91 -15.38 14.74
N LYS A 169 18.01 -15.58 15.46
CA LYS A 169 18.85 -14.51 15.99
C LYS A 169 20.30 -14.66 15.53
N SER A 170 20.92 -13.56 15.14
CA SER A 170 22.36 -13.47 14.86
C SER A 170 23.00 -12.38 15.73
N THR A 171 24.17 -12.69 16.29
CA THR A 171 24.97 -11.77 17.13
C THR A 171 26.30 -11.40 16.46
N ASP A 172 26.47 -11.75 15.19
CA ASP A 172 27.72 -11.59 14.43
C ASP A 172 27.49 -11.00 13.03
N LYS A 173 26.47 -10.14 12.93
CA LYS A 173 26.09 -9.42 11.71
C LYS A 173 25.63 -10.34 10.58
N GLY A 174 24.75 -11.30 10.91
CA GLY A 174 24.05 -12.15 9.97
C GLY A 174 24.87 -13.30 9.40
N LYS A 175 26.07 -13.56 9.94
CA LYS A 175 26.96 -14.64 9.48
C LYS A 175 26.57 -16.00 10.06
N THR A 176 26.16 -16.03 11.33
CA THR A 176 25.66 -17.23 11.99
C THR A 176 24.34 -16.94 12.70
N TRP A 177 23.46 -17.94 12.72
CA TRP A 177 22.10 -17.82 13.25
C TRP A 177 21.78 -18.92 14.26
N THR A 178 21.03 -18.54 15.29
CA THR A 178 20.52 -19.42 16.35
C THR A 178 18.99 -19.38 16.36
N PHE A 179 18.35 -20.54 16.44
CA PHE A 179 16.90 -20.71 16.55
C PHE A 179 16.58 -22.09 17.15
N ASP A 180 15.33 -22.30 17.59
CA ASP A 180 14.88 -23.62 18.06
C ASP A 180 14.78 -24.61 16.87
N LYS A 181 15.61 -25.66 16.89
CA LYS A 181 15.65 -26.67 15.81
C LYS A 181 14.66 -27.82 16.00
N SER A 182 13.95 -27.85 17.13
CA SER A 182 13.02 -28.92 17.50
C SER A 182 11.57 -28.64 17.08
N LYS A 183 11.17 -27.37 16.99
CA LYS A 183 9.81 -26.94 16.62
C LYS A 183 9.81 -25.49 16.07
N PRO A 184 8.80 -25.10 15.27
CA PRO A 184 8.58 -23.69 14.96
C PRO A 184 8.17 -22.91 16.22
N MET A 185 8.34 -21.59 16.18
CA MET A 185 7.93 -20.68 17.27
C MET A 185 6.42 -20.45 17.27
N PHE A 186 5.88 -20.18 16.08
CA PHE A 186 4.46 -20.02 15.82
C PHE A 186 4.01 -21.13 14.86
N ASP A 187 2.85 -21.71 15.09
CA ASP A 187 2.32 -22.84 14.34
C ASP A 187 0.81 -22.69 14.11
N ASN A 188 0.22 -23.67 13.40
CA ASN A 188 -1.21 -23.75 13.11
C ASN A 188 -1.78 -22.52 12.39
N GLY A 189 -0.93 -21.76 11.68
CA GLY A 189 -1.33 -20.54 10.99
C GLY A 189 -1.77 -19.43 11.94
N VAL A 190 -1.24 -19.36 13.16
CA VAL A 190 -1.53 -18.28 14.11
C VAL A 190 -0.28 -17.44 14.33
N PHE A 191 -0.32 -16.18 13.91
CA PHE A 191 0.80 -15.24 13.98
C PHE A 191 2.05 -15.77 13.26
N THR A 192 1.85 -16.32 12.05
CA THR A 192 2.90 -17.04 11.30
C THR A 192 3.52 -16.21 10.17
N THR A 193 2.93 -15.08 9.80
CA THR A 193 3.59 -14.10 8.92
C THR A 193 4.06 -12.92 9.77
N VAL A 194 5.29 -12.97 10.30
CA VAL A 194 5.77 -12.00 11.30
C VAL A 194 6.61 -10.89 10.66
N MET A 195 6.26 -9.64 10.94
CA MET A 195 6.91 -8.43 10.44
C MET A 195 7.39 -7.60 11.63
N PHE A 196 8.70 -7.53 11.86
CA PHE A 196 9.23 -6.65 12.91
C PHE A 196 9.01 -5.17 12.56
N LEU A 197 8.71 -4.36 13.57
CA LEU A 197 8.64 -2.92 13.45
C LEU A 197 10.04 -2.33 13.36
N ASP A 198 10.33 -1.58 12.31
CA ASP A 198 11.60 -0.86 12.15
C ASP A 198 11.54 0.51 12.87
N TYR A 199 12.29 0.63 13.97
CA TYR A 199 12.41 1.87 14.75
C TYR A 199 13.64 2.71 14.39
N GLY A 200 14.24 2.52 13.21
CA GLY A 200 15.46 3.23 12.83
C GLY A 200 16.73 2.50 13.22
N LYS A 201 17.85 3.22 13.13
CA LYS A 201 19.19 2.68 13.38
C LYS A 201 19.28 1.98 14.73
N ASP A 202 19.58 0.69 14.69
CA ASP A 202 19.74 -0.18 15.87
C ASP A 202 18.56 -0.05 16.85
N TYR A 203 17.34 0.10 16.32
CA TYR A 203 16.11 0.25 17.10
C TYR A 203 16.04 1.53 17.97
N ALA A 204 16.93 2.51 17.74
CA ALA A 204 17.14 3.64 18.65
C ALA A 204 15.95 4.59 18.86
N ASN A 205 14.89 4.50 18.06
CA ASN A 205 13.67 5.30 18.24
C ASN A 205 12.49 4.52 18.82
N ALA A 206 12.73 3.30 19.33
CA ALA A 206 11.72 2.56 20.05
C ALA A 206 11.26 3.35 21.30
N PRO A 207 9.96 3.31 21.65
CA PRO A 207 9.43 4.04 22.80
C PRO A 207 9.95 3.50 24.14
N ASP A 208 10.45 2.26 24.13
CA ASP A 208 11.10 1.59 25.24
C ASP A 208 12.29 0.76 24.73
N ASP A 209 13.25 0.51 25.60
CA ASP A 209 14.49 -0.22 25.27
C ASP A 209 14.38 -1.72 25.55
N GLU A 210 13.27 -2.17 26.11
CA GLU A 210 13.09 -3.55 26.58
C GLU A 210 12.58 -4.48 25.47
N TYR A 211 11.68 -3.99 24.60
CA TYR A 211 10.92 -4.84 23.69
C TYR A 211 11.31 -4.69 22.23
N LEU A 212 11.32 -5.81 21.52
CA LEU A 212 11.06 -5.84 20.08
C LEU A 212 9.56 -5.83 19.85
N TYR A 213 9.10 -5.03 18.89
CA TYR A 213 7.71 -5.02 18.46
C TYR A 213 7.60 -5.72 17.10
N ALA A 214 6.56 -6.54 16.93
CA ALA A 214 6.30 -7.21 15.66
C ALA A 214 4.80 -7.30 15.40
N TYR A 215 4.44 -7.15 14.14
CA TYR A 215 3.10 -7.38 13.64
C TYR A 215 3.03 -8.79 13.06
N GLY A 216 1.84 -9.35 13.03
CA GLY A 216 1.63 -10.67 12.44
C GLY A 216 0.28 -10.80 11.77
N LEU A 217 0.27 -11.63 10.73
CA LEU A 217 -0.93 -12.13 10.08
C LEU A 217 -1.16 -13.59 10.46
N ASP A 218 -2.43 -13.99 10.42
CA ASP A 218 -2.83 -15.38 10.56
C ASP A 218 -2.99 -16.03 9.18
N HIS A 219 -2.86 -17.35 9.17
CA HIS A 219 -3.17 -18.30 8.10
C HIS A 219 -2.28 -18.23 6.85
N ASN A 220 -2.08 -17.03 6.30
CA ASN A 220 -1.30 -16.82 5.10
C ASN A 220 -0.57 -15.47 5.12
N TRP A 221 0.31 -15.28 4.14
CA TRP A 221 1.09 -14.04 3.93
C TRP A 221 0.35 -13.01 3.07
N ARG A 222 -0.75 -13.42 2.43
CA ARG A 222 -1.70 -12.61 1.66
C ARG A 222 -2.94 -13.47 1.37
N ASP A 223 -3.85 -12.92 0.60
CA ASP A 223 -4.96 -13.63 -0.04
C ASP A 223 -4.55 -15.01 -0.61
N SER A 224 -5.32 -16.05 -0.30
CA SER A 224 -5.15 -17.44 -0.76
C SER A 224 -5.88 -17.61 -2.09
N PHE A 225 -5.14 -17.82 -3.17
CA PHE A 225 -5.70 -17.91 -4.53
C PHE A 225 -6.73 -19.05 -4.75
N ASN A 226 -6.85 -19.97 -3.80
CA ASN A 226 -7.82 -21.07 -3.86
C ASN A 226 -8.66 -21.22 -2.59
N ASP A 227 -8.67 -20.22 -1.72
CA ASP A 227 -9.40 -20.20 -0.45
C ASP A 227 -9.07 -21.39 0.47
N ARG A 228 -7.85 -21.97 0.38
CA ARG A 228 -7.46 -23.11 1.24
C ARG A 228 -7.51 -22.74 2.71
N VAL A 229 -7.14 -21.51 3.02
CA VAL A 229 -7.19 -20.92 4.35
C VAL A 229 -7.83 -19.54 4.24
N GLN A 230 -8.24 -18.99 5.38
CA GLN A 230 -8.84 -17.66 5.43
C GLN A 230 -7.80 -16.59 5.04
N ASP A 231 -8.23 -15.63 4.24
CA ASP A 231 -7.40 -14.50 3.83
C ASP A 231 -7.16 -13.51 4.97
N PRO A 232 -5.97 -12.88 5.03
CA PRO A 232 -5.71 -11.86 6.03
C PRO A 232 -6.64 -10.66 5.85
N GLN A 233 -7.39 -10.35 6.92
CA GLN A 233 -8.18 -9.11 7.08
C GLN A 233 -7.86 -8.41 8.40
N ASP A 234 -7.01 -9.03 9.24
CA ASP A 234 -6.60 -8.51 10.53
C ASP A 234 -5.06 -8.49 10.62
N VAL A 235 -4.53 -7.42 11.22
CA VAL A 235 -3.13 -7.35 11.67
C VAL A 235 -3.10 -7.35 13.19
N TYR A 236 -2.27 -8.22 13.77
CA TYR A 236 -2.09 -8.34 15.21
C TYR A 236 -0.74 -7.75 15.63
N LEU A 237 -0.69 -7.07 16.78
CA LEU A 237 0.56 -6.56 17.36
C LEU A 237 1.02 -7.44 18.52
N ALA A 238 2.30 -7.78 18.51
CA ALA A 238 3.00 -8.45 19.59
C ALA A 238 4.26 -7.68 20.00
N ARG A 239 4.77 -8.00 21.19
CA ARG A 239 6.07 -7.58 21.67
C ARG A 239 6.77 -8.68 22.45
N VAL A 240 8.09 -8.63 22.53
CA VAL A 240 8.91 -9.58 23.30
C VAL A 240 10.15 -8.90 23.87
N PRO A 241 10.60 -9.21 25.10
CA PRO A 241 11.88 -8.72 25.59
C PRO A 241 13.01 -9.13 24.64
N LYS A 242 13.91 -8.21 24.28
CA LYS A 242 14.98 -8.43 23.28
C LYS A 242 15.86 -9.65 23.59
N ASP A 243 16.14 -9.90 24.87
CA ASP A 243 16.96 -11.02 25.36
C ASP A 243 16.21 -12.37 25.39
N ALA A 244 14.89 -12.34 25.26
CA ALA A 244 14.00 -13.50 25.27
C ALA A 244 13.28 -13.73 23.93
N ALA A 245 13.71 -13.07 22.84
CA ALA A 245 13.03 -13.13 21.55
C ALA A 245 12.88 -14.56 20.98
N LEU A 246 13.79 -15.48 21.34
CA LEU A 246 13.76 -16.89 20.93
C LEU A 246 12.80 -17.75 21.80
N GLU A 247 12.26 -17.20 22.89
CA GLU A 247 11.43 -17.92 23.86
C GLU A 247 9.94 -17.64 23.62
N ARG A 248 9.21 -18.57 23.00
CA ARG A 248 7.79 -18.38 22.66
C ARG A 248 6.93 -17.91 23.85
N SER A 249 7.20 -18.37 25.07
CA SER A 249 6.44 -17.98 26.27
C SER A 249 6.68 -16.54 26.75
N ALA A 250 7.71 -15.86 26.24
CA ALA A 250 8.00 -14.45 26.56
C ALA A 250 7.23 -13.46 25.67
N TRP A 251 6.71 -13.92 24.53
CA TRP A 251 5.93 -13.11 23.60
C TRP A 251 4.58 -12.72 24.20
N GLN A 252 4.22 -11.45 24.05
CA GLN A 252 2.98 -10.86 24.50
C GLN A 252 2.23 -10.25 23.32
N PHE A 253 0.91 -10.39 23.29
CA PHE A 253 0.02 -9.90 22.24
C PHE A 253 -0.91 -8.84 22.80
N VAL A 254 -1.25 -7.84 22.00
CA VAL A 254 -2.32 -6.90 22.35
C VAL A 254 -3.61 -7.69 22.53
N SER A 255 -4.17 -7.66 23.74
CA SER A 255 -5.40 -8.40 24.11
C SER A 255 -6.63 -7.50 24.27
N GLY A 256 -6.45 -6.20 24.10
CA GLY A 256 -7.47 -5.18 24.32
C GLY A 256 -6.82 -3.87 24.75
N TYR A 257 -7.63 -2.92 25.22
CA TYR A 257 -7.17 -1.59 25.62
C TYR A 257 -7.72 -1.23 27.01
N ASP A 258 -6.96 -0.45 27.77
CA ASP A 258 -7.42 0.13 29.04
C ASP A 258 -8.28 1.39 28.80
N GLU A 259 -8.82 1.97 29.87
CA GLU A 259 -9.64 3.19 29.84
C GLU A 259 -8.89 4.41 29.27
N ALA A 260 -7.55 4.37 29.19
CA ALA A 260 -6.73 5.41 28.61
C ALA A 260 -6.33 5.13 27.14
N GLY A 261 -6.89 4.07 26.54
CA GLY A 261 -6.59 3.65 25.17
C GLY A 261 -5.20 3.02 25.00
N LYS A 262 -4.54 2.61 26.09
CA LYS A 262 -3.25 1.90 26.01
C LYS A 262 -3.47 0.40 25.88
N PRO A 263 -2.61 -0.31 25.15
CA PRO A 263 -2.76 -1.75 24.97
C PRO A 263 -2.58 -2.50 26.29
N THR A 264 -3.49 -3.44 26.54
CA THR A 264 -3.31 -4.53 27.49
C THR A 264 -2.65 -5.71 26.78
N TRP A 265 -1.87 -6.49 27.51
CA TRP A 265 -1.01 -7.53 26.94
C TRP A 265 -1.30 -8.90 27.56
N SER A 266 -1.46 -9.93 26.73
CA SER A 266 -1.58 -11.33 27.14
C SER A 266 -0.45 -12.18 26.57
N GLY A 267 0.01 -13.19 27.30
CA GLY A 267 0.94 -14.20 26.77
C GLY A 267 0.26 -15.27 25.91
N ASP A 268 -1.08 -15.37 25.99
CA ASP A 268 -1.86 -16.27 25.16
C ASP A 268 -2.23 -15.59 23.84
N ALA A 269 -1.82 -16.20 22.72
CA ALA A 269 -2.17 -15.67 21.42
C ALA A 269 -3.68 -15.71 21.18
N ALA A 270 -4.43 -16.63 21.80
CA ALA A 270 -5.88 -16.73 21.62
C ALA A 270 -6.64 -15.47 22.13
N ASP A 271 -6.03 -14.69 23.02
CA ASP A 271 -6.61 -13.44 23.53
C ASP A 271 -6.38 -12.24 22.60
N ARG A 272 -5.54 -12.41 21.56
CA ARG A 272 -5.12 -11.31 20.69
C ARG A 272 -6.31 -10.57 20.08
N LYS A 273 -6.14 -9.26 19.89
CA LYS A 273 -7.07 -8.38 19.16
C LYS A 273 -6.36 -7.76 17.97
N ALA A 274 -7.06 -7.68 16.86
CA ALA A 274 -6.58 -6.95 15.69
C ALA A 274 -6.35 -5.49 16.08
N VAL A 275 -5.18 -4.95 15.73
CA VAL A 275 -4.90 -3.51 15.85
C VAL A 275 -5.31 -2.76 14.59
N LEU A 276 -5.43 -3.48 13.47
CA LEU A 276 -5.96 -3.02 12.20
C LEU A 276 -6.83 -4.14 11.62
N HIS A 277 -8.04 -3.79 11.19
CA HIS A 277 -8.94 -4.64 10.42
C HIS A 277 -9.28 -3.93 9.11
N ASP A 278 -9.16 -4.62 7.98
CA ASP A 278 -9.58 -4.12 6.67
C ASP A 278 -10.16 -5.24 5.81
N ASP A 279 -11.47 -5.20 5.64
CA ASP A 279 -12.27 -6.19 4.90
C ASP A 279 -12.53 -5.79 3.44
N ARG A 280 -11.88 -4.73 2.94
CA ARG A 280 -11.94 -4.36 1.53
C ARG A 280 -11.40 -5.49 0.65
N HIS A 281 -12.12 -5.71 -0.44
CA HIS A 281 -11.65 -6.50 -1.56
C HIS A 281 -11.61 -5.63 -2.80
N ILE A 282 -10.52 -5.71 -3.53
CA ILE A 282 -10.32 -4.98 -4.78
C ILE A 282 -10.21 -5.94 -5.96
N TYR A 283 -10.36 -5.43 -7.18
CA TYR A 283 -10.30 -6.25 -8.40
C TYR A 283 -11.32 -7.39 -8.38
N GLN A 284 -12.54 -7.15 -7.90
CA GLN A 284 -13.57 -8.18 -7.71
C GLN A 284 -14.06 -8.81 -9.01
N ASP A 285 -13.90 -8.12 -10.14
CA ASP A 285 -14.25 -8.61 -11.47
C ASP A 285 -13.20 -8.12 -12.47
N VAL A 286 -12.51 -9.07 -13.10
CA VAL A 286 -11.49 -8.81 -14.11
C VAL A 286 -11.92 -9.31 -15.48
N PHE A 287 -11.33 -8.74 -16.52
CA PHE A 287 -11.67 -9.06 -17.89
C PHE A 287 -11.00 -10.33 -18.41
N THR A 288 -9.79 -10.61 -17.95
CA THR A 288 -8.97 -11.69 -18.47
C THR A 288 -9.16 -12.95 -17.63
N ASP A 289 -9.69 -14.01 -18.27
CA ASP A 289 -9.92 -15.30 -17.60
C ASP A 289 -8.65 -15.84 -16.94
N GLY A 290 -8.77 -16.29 -15.69
CA GLY A 290 -7.67 -16.90 -14.94
C GLY A 290 -6.69 -15.90 -14.33
N ARG A 291 -6.97 -14.60 -14.39
CA ARG A 291 -6.29 -13.60 -13.56
C ARG A 291 -6.78 -13.67 -12.12
N VAL A 292 -5.92 -13.23 -11.21
CA VAL A 292 -6.26 -13.05 -9.80
C VAL A 292 -7.36 -11.98 -9.71
N GLU A 293 -8.38 -12.23 -8.90
CA GLU A 293 -9.50 -11.33 -8.67
C GLU A 293 -9.95 -11.41 -7.22
N ASN A 294 -10.72 -10.43 -6.77
CA ASN A 294 -11.35 -10.36 -5.44
C ASN A 294 -10.35 -10.56 -4.28
N THR A 295 -9.23 -9.85 -4.30
CA THR A 295 -8.17 -9.99 -3.29
C THR A 295 -8.43 -9.13 -2.07
N THR A 296 -8.17 -9.65 -0.86
CA THR A 296 -8.03 -8.79 0.33
C THR A 296 -6.85 -7.83 0.21
N VAL A 297 -6.85 -6.78 1.04
CA VAL A 297 -5.87 -5.67 0.98
C VAL A 297 -4.74 -5.75 2.00
N LEU A 298 -4.78 -6.73 2.91
CA LEU A 298 -3.76 -6.93 3.94
C LEU A 298 -2.84 -8.11 3.58
N SER A 299 -1.55 -7.84 3.54
CA SER A 299 -0.51 -8.80 3.15
C SER A 299 0.80 -8.52 3.89
N GLN A 300 1.72 -9.47 3.82
CA GLN A 300 3.11 -9.32 4.25
C GLN A 300 3.71 -8.06 3.64
N GLY A 301 4.33 -7.23 4.46
CA GLY A 301 5.09 -6.06 4.02
C GLY A 301 5.98 -5.57 5.16
N GLY A 302 6.04 -4.27 5.38
CA GLY A 302 6.85 -3.67 6.45
C GLY A 302 6.06 -2.69 7.30
N VAL A 303 6.43 -2.58 8.58
CA VAL A 303 6.01 -1.48 9.44
C VAL A 303 7.24 -0.70 9.88
N VAL A 304 7.22 0.61 9.68
CA VAL A 304 8.34 1.51 10.04
C VAL A 304 7.83 2.67 10.88
N TYR A 305 8.62 3.10 11.86
CA TYR A 305 8.42 4.37 12.53
C TYR A 305 9.15 5.48 11.79
N ASN A 306 8.39 6.34 11.10
CA ASN A 306 8.89 7.54 10.48
C ASN A 306 9.03 8.65 11.53
N LYS A 307 10.23 8.75 12.12
CA LYS A 307 10.55 9.73 13.16
C LYS A 307 10.32 11.18 12.74
N GLY A 308 10.60 11.52 11.48
CA GLY A 308 10.46 12.91 11.00
C GLY A 308 9.01 13.40 10.99
N LEU A 309 8.07 12.47 10.81
CA LEU A 309 6.63 12.73 10.83
C LEU A 309 5.95 12.35 12.13
N ASP A 310 6.64 11.64 13.04
CA ASP A 310 6.06 11.03 14.24
C ASP A 310 4.86 10.13 13.88
N ARG A 311 5.07 9.24 12.89
CA ARG A 311 4.05 8.34 12.38
C ARG A 311 4.58 6.93 12.15
N TYR A 312 3.75 5.95 12.46
CA TYR A 312 3.93 4.56 12.08
C TYR A 312 3.33 4.37 10.70
N ILE A 313 4.05 3.73 9.79
CA ILE A 313 3.57 3.45 8.43
C ILE A 313 3.59 1.95 8.23
N TYR A 314 2.44 1.36 7.91
CA TYR A 314 2.32 -0.02 7.45
C TYR A 314 2.16 -0.02 5.94
N THR A 315 2.99 -0.82 5.30
CA THR A 315 3.00 -1.08 3.86
C THR A 315 2.44 -2.47 3.60
N SER A 316 1.38 -2.53 2.82
CA SER A 316 0.73 -3.74 2.36
C SER A 316 0.64 -3.71 0.83
N TRP A 317 0.23 -4.83 0.24
CA TRP A 317 0.09 -4.98 -1.20
C TRP A 317 -0.95 -6.05 -1.53
N THR A 318 -1.39 -6.03 -2.78
CA THR A 318 -2.19 -7.06 -3.44
C THR A 318 -1.49 -7.44 -4.75
N GLU A 319 -2.07 -8.31 -5.56
CA GLU A 319 -1.52 -8.63 -6.88
C GLU A 319 -1.28 -7.38 -7.76
N TYR A 320 -2.10 -6.33 -7.59
CA TYR A 320 -2.12 -5.16 -8.48
C TYR A 320 -1.86 -3.82 -7.79
N THR A 321 -1.96 -3.75 -6.45
CA THR A 321 -1.90 -2.48 -5.71
C THR A 321 -0.93 -2.53 -4.54
N TYR A 322 -0.47 -1.35 -4.14
CA TYR A 322 0.05 -1.11 -2.80
C TYR A 322 -1.00 -0.41 -1.95
N GLU A 323 -1.05 -0.77 -0.68
CA GLU A 323 -1.98 -0.23 0.31
C GLU A 323 -1.16 0.31 1.48
N PHE A 324 -1.43 1.55 1.86
CA PHE A 324 -0.66 2.23 2.90
C PHE A 324 -1.54 2.71 4.02
N TYR A 325 -1.08 2.46 5.25
CA TYR A 325 -1.75 2.87 6.47
C TYR A 325 -0.80 3.66 7.35
N GLU A 326 -1.33 4.66 8.06
CA GLU A 326 -0.59 5.43 9.05
C GLU A 326 -1.28 5.40 10.41
N ALA A 327 -0.50 5.54 11.47
CA ALA A 327 -1.00 5.63 12.84
C ALA A 327 -0.10 6.52 13.71
N PRO A 328 -0.67 7.14 14.77
CA PRO A 328 0.11 7.89 15.76
C PRO A 328 0.81 6.99 16.81
N ASN A 329 0.35 5.74 17.00
CA ASN A 329 0.95 4.77 17.91
C ASN A 329 1.11 3.42 17.19
N PRO A 330 1.98 2.50 17.67
CA PRO A 330 2.15 1.21 16.99
C PRO A 330 0.89 0.31 17.08
N TRP A 331 0.00 0.57 18.04
CA TRP A 331 -1.30 -0.11 18.14
C TRP A 331 -2.46 0.65 17.51
N GLY A 332 -2.19 1.71 16.71
CA GLY A 332 -3.21 2.51 16.06
C GLY A 332 -3.59 3.82 16.79
N PRO A 333 -4.77 4.40 16.47
CA PRO A 333 -5.71 3.96 15.44
C PRO A 333 -5.09 4.08 14.05
N TRP A 334 -5.17 3.00 13.25
CA TRP A 334 -4.68 2.99 11.88
C TRP A 334 -5.68 3.65 10.94
N ARG A 335 -5.17 4.39 9.95
CA ARG A 335 -5.94 5.03 8.88
C ARG A 335 -5.33 4.70 7.53
N HIS A 336 -6.16 4.40 6.54
CA HIS A 336 -5.70 4.16 5.16
C HIS A 336 -5.42 5.50 4.49
N PHE A 337 -4.23 5.72 3.93
CA PHE A 337 -3.89 7.01 3.32
C PHE A 337 -3.63 6.94 1.81
N LYS A 338 -3.35 5.76 1.25
CA LYS A 338 -3.10 5.61 -0.18
C LYS A 338 -3.33 4.18 -0.65
N THR A 339 -4.04 4.07 -1.77
CA THR A 339 -3.92 2.95 -2.70
C THR A 339 -3.09 3.43 -3.89
N LYS A 340 -1.99 2.74 -4.23
CA LYS A 340 -1.27 2.94 -5.49
C LYS A 340 -1.56 1.76 -6.39
N ASP A 341 -2.23 2.03 -7.50
CA ASP A 341 -2.70 0.99 -8.42
C ASP A 341 -1.80 0.90 -9.67
N PHE A 342 -1.22 -0.26 -9.91
CA PHE A 342 -0.36 -0.55 -11.06
C PHE A 342 -1.10 -1.28 -12.19
N GLY A 343 -2.35 -1.69 -11.96
CA GLY A 343 -3.18 -2.41 -12.90
C GLY A 343 -2.80 -3.86 -13.12
N GLY A 344 -3.66 -4.58 -13.85
CA GLY A 344 -3.39 -5.92 -14.33
C GLY A 344 -2.15 -6.03 -15.24
N TYR A 345 -1.73 -7.27 -15.45
CA TYR A 345 -0.54 -7.64 -16.22
C TYR A 345 -0.77 -7.67 -17.75
N PRO A 346 0.31 -7.56 -18.56
CA PRO A 346 1.72 -7.44 -18.15
C PRO A 346 2.09 -6.03 -17.71
N TRP A 347 2.99 -5.95 -16.73
CA TRP A 347 3.72 -4.74 -16.40
C TRP A 347 4.92 -4.54 -17.32
N THR A 348 5.54 -3.36 -17.23
CA THR A 348 6.70 -2.97 -18.05
C THR A 348 7.82 -2.44 -17.16
N PRO A 349 9.07 -2.36 -17.67
CA PRO A 349 10.15 -1.69 -16.95
C PRO A 349 9.80 -0.27 -16.50
N ASP A 350 8.95 0.43 -17.28
CA ASP A 350 8.53 1.80 -17.01
C ASP A 350 7.38 1.91 -16.00
N LYS A 351 6.57 0.85 -15.84
CA LYS A 351 5.48 0.74 -14.88
C LYS A 351 5.35 -0.68 -14.35
N HIS A 352 5.71 -0.87 -13.09
CA HIS A 352 5.52 -2.13 -12.39
C HIS A 352 5.28 -1.89 -10.90
N GLY A 353 4.37 -2.66 -10.34
CA GLY A 353 4.27 -2.83 -8.90
C GLY A 353 5.38 -3.76 -8.41
N GLY A 354 5.01 -4.64 -7.51
CA GLY A 354 5.90 -5.58 -6.84
C GLY A 354 5.15 -6.13 -5.63
N TYR A 355 5.87 -6.79 -4.75
CA TYR A 355 5.26 -7.34 -3.54
C TYR A 355 6.19 -7.26 -2.35
N ALA A 356 5.64 -7.60 -1.18
CA ALA A 356 6.31 -7.53 0.12
C ALA A 356 6.99 -6.18 0.36
N THR A 357 6.26 -5.11 0.04
CA THR A 357 6.76 -3.74 0.09
C THR A 357 7.23 -3.39 1.50
N THR A 358 8.39 -2.74 1.62
CA THR A 358 8.92 -2.24 2.89
C THR A 358 9.50 -0.83 2.73
N ILE A 359 9.71 -0.11 3.84
CA ILE A 359 10.41 1.19 3.86
C ILE A 359 11.62 1.05 4.79
N PRO A 360 12.85 0.87 4.26
CA PRO A 360 14.05 0.83 5.09
C PRO A 360 14.25 2.16 5.81
N SER A 361 14.24 2.16 7.14
CA SER A 361 14.32 3.39 7.94
C SER A 361 15.59 4.22 7.67
N LYS A 362 16.68 3.58 7.25
CA LYS A 362 17.93 4.24 6.83
C LYS A 362 17.71 5.25 5.70
N TYR A 363 16.73 5.00 4.83
CA TYR A 363 16.50 5.77 3.62
C TYR A 363 15.31 6.73 3.74
N ILE A 364 14.86 7.00 4.96
CA ILE A 364 13.90 8.07 5.26
C ILE A 364 14.68 9.38 5.46
N SER A 365 14.22 10.47 4.83
CA SER A 365 14.78 11.80 5.02
C SER A 365 14.63 12.29 6.46
N ALA A 366 15.46 13.23 6.89
CA ALA A 366 15.43 13.73 8.26
C ALA A 366 14.08 14.36 8.67
N ASP A 367 13.36 14.95 7.71
CA ASP A 367 12.00 15.49 7.90
C ASP A 367 10.89 14.44 7.68
N GLY A 368 11.25 13.22 7.29
CA GLY A 368 10.33 12.11 7.06
C GLY A 368 9.49 12.20 5.79
N ARG A 369 9.66 13.24 4.97
CA ARG A 369 8.79 13.53 3.81
C ARG A 369 9.23 12.84 2.53
N SER A 370 10.46 12.37 2.45
CA SER A 370 11.00 11.62 1.32
C SER A 370 11.54 10.30 1.82
N MET A 371 11.15 9.20 1.16
CA MET A 371 11.58 7.87 1.53
C MET A 371 11.74 6.97 0.31
N TRP A 372 12.45 5.87 0.49
CA TRP A 372 12.59 4.83 -0.52
C TRP A 372 11.75 3.62 -0.13
N LEU A 373 10.89 3.21 -1.04
CA LEU A 373 10.09 2.00 -0.95
C LEU A 373 10.83 0.85 -1.61
N GLN A 374 11.10 -0.20 -0.84
CA GLN A 374 11.60 -1.45 -1.38
C GLN A 374 10.43 -2.30 -1.86
N SER A 375 10.57 -2.86 -3.06
CA SER A 375 9.67 -3.88 -3.61
C SER A 375 10.43 -4.69 -4.68
N ASN A 376 9.84 -5.76 -5.20
CA ASN A 376 10.44 -6.56 -6.26
C ASN A 376 9.34 -7.29 -7.05
N VAL A 377 9.63 -7.71 -8.27
CA VAL A 377 8.65 -8.39 -9.15
C VAL A 377 9.18 -9.74 -9.58
N CYS A 378 8.49 -10.82 -9.21
CA CYS A 378 8.79 -12.15 -9.74
C CYS A 378 8.23 -12.29 -11.16
N PRO A 379 9.04 -12.74 -12.13
CA PRO A 379 8.51 -13.17 -13.42
C PRO A 379 7.51 -14.33 -13.30
N CYS A 380 7.65 -15.14 -12.25
CA CYS A 380 6.74 -16.25 -11.95
C CYS A 380 5.31 -15.81 -11.60
N GLY A 381 5.12 -14.58 -11.12
CA GLY A 381 3.80 -14.00 -10.84
C GLY A 381 3.08 -13.50 -12.10
N GLY A 382 3.76 -13.46 -13.25
CA GLY A 382 3.18 -12.98 -14.50
C GLY A 382 3.17 -11.45 -14.67
N GLY A 383 3.75 -10.72 -13.70
CA GLY A 383 3.98 -9.27 -13.80
C GLY A 383 4.94 -8.91 -14.93
N PHE A 384 5.99 -9.71 -15.11
CA PHE A 384 6.92 -9.62 -16.23
C PHE A 384 6.86 -10.88 -17.09
N PRO A 385 7.34 -10.82 -18.35
CA PRO A 385 7.68 -12.01 -19.12
C PRO A 385 8.56 -12.97 -18.29
N PRO A 386 8.39 -14.31 -18.41
CA PRO A 386 9.07 -15.30 -17.55
C PRO A 386 10.60 -15.18 -17.46
N GLU A 387 11.24 -14.64 -18.50
CA GLU A 387 12.68 -14.43 -18.61
C GLU A 387 13.18 -13.04 -18.15
N GLU A 388 12.27 -12.16 -17.72
CA GLU A 388 12.56 -10.77 -17.40
C GLU A 388 12.58 -10.51 -15.88
N HIS A 389 13.73 -10.78 -15.26
CA HIS A 389 14.02 -10.50 -13.85
C HIS A 389 14.42 -9.04 -13.58
N HIS A 390 13.92 -8.09 -14.38
CA HIS A 390 14.37 -6.70 -14.39
C HIS A 390 14.41 -6.06 -12.99
N ALA A 391 13.40 -6.33 -12.16
CA ALA A 391 13.28 -5.82 -10.79
C ALA A 391 13.21 -6.95 -9.74
N TYR A 392 13.80 -8.12 -10.01
CA TYR A 392 13.82 -9.25 -9.07
C TYR A 392 15.07 -9.22 -8.18
N THR A 393 15.19 -8.12 -7.43
CA THR A 393 16.36 -7.74 -6.63
C THR A 393 15.94 -6.79 -5.49
N PHE A 394 16.86 -6.36 -4.62
CA PHE A 394 16.62 -5.27 -3.67
C PHE A 394 16.44 -3.97 -4.45
N SER A 395 15.21 -3.71 -4.92
CA SER A 395 14.88 -2.58 -5.77
C SER A 395 14.10 -1.53 -5.00
N LEU A 396 14.42 -0.26 -5.27
CA LEU A 396 13.91 0.90 -4.56
C LEU A 396 13.25 1.88 -5.55
N ARG A 397 12.11 2.43 -5.13
CA ARG A 397 11.41 3.53 -5.78
C ARG A 397 11.17 4.66 -4.80
N GLN A 398 11.05 5.89 -5.28
CA GLN A 398 10.79 7.01 -4.38
C GLN A 398 9.32 7.12 -3.97
N MET A 399 9.13 7.60 -2.75
CA MET A 399 7.85 8.02 -2.20
C MET A 399 8.03 9.38 -1.52
N GLN A 400 7.10 10.30 -1.80
CA GLN A 400 7.04 11.62 -1.20
C GLN A 400 5.71 11.83 -0.50
N LEU A 401 5.77 12.38 0.71
CA LEU A 401 4.64 12.63 1.59
C LEU A 401 4.66 14.07 2.06
N GLU A 402 3.57 14.80 1.84
CA GLU A 402 3.39 16.14 2.40
C GLU A 402 2.28 16.12 3.46
N PRO A 403 2.62 16.26 4.75
CA PRO A 403 1.63 16.39 5.82
C PRO A 403 0.66 17.54 5.56
N HIS A 404 -0.61 17.30 5.86
CA HIS A 404 -1.65 18.31 5.73
C HIS A 404 -1.37 19.50 6.65
N ARG A 405 -1.64 20.69 6.13
CA ARG A 405 -1.67 21.93 6.89
C ARG A 405 -2.90 22.71 6.47
N GLU A 406 -3.66 23.18 7.45
CA GLU A 406 -4.80 24.05 7.17
C GLU A 406 -4.30 25.34 6.49
N THR A 407 -4.92 25.67 5.36
CA THR A 407 -4.56 26.83 4.55
C THR A 407 -5.82 27.50 4.02
N THR A 408 -5.75 28.82 3.86
CA THR A 408 -6.78 29.59 3.15
C THR A 408 -6.31 29.83 1.72
N PRO A 409 -7.17 29.68 0.69
CA PRO A 409 -6.79 29.95 -0.70
C PRO A 409 -6.38 31.41 -0.87
N GLY A 410 -5.12 31.62 -1.29
CA GLY A 410 -4.55 32.94 -1.51
C GLY A 410 -4.47 33.36 -2.97
N ASN A 411 -4.92 32.52 -3.91
CA ASN A 411 -4.85 32.81 -5.34
C ASN A 411 -5.96 33.77 -5.77
N THR A 412 -5.61 34.73 -6.64
CA THR A 412 -6.57 35.58 -7.36
C THR A 412 -6.97 34.94 -8.67
N ALA A 413 -8.10 35.38 -9.24
CA ALA A 413 -8.51 34.96 -10.57
C ALA A 413 -7.44 35.34 -11.62
N ASP A 414 -6.97 34.37 -12.37
CA ASP A 414 -6.08 34.51 -13.52
C ASP A 414 -6.31 33.33 -14.48
N PRO A 415 -7.02 33.53 -15.61
CA PRO A 415 -7.34 32.46 -16.56
C PRO A 415 -6.11 31.90 -17.29
N ARG A 416 -4.91 32.45 -17.08
CA ARG A 416 -3.65 31.94 -17.67
C ARG A 416 -2.84 31.11 -16.68
N ARG A 417 -3.21 31.09 -15.41
CA ARG A 417 -2.46 30.41 -14.35
C ARG A 417 -2.99 28.98 -14.17
N ASN A 418 -2.32 28.02 -14.82
CA ASN A 418 -2.64 26.61 -14.65
C ASN A 418 -2.18 26.10 -13.27
N LEU A 419 -3.14 25.86 -12.38
CA LEU A 419 -2.89 25.36 -11.02
C LEU A 419 -2.29 23.95 -11.00
N ALA A 420 -2.49 23.16 -12.06
CA ALA A 420 -1.86 21.85 -12.21
C ALA A 420 -0.32 21.93 -12.27
N ARG A 421 0.26 23.11 -12.55
CA ARG A 421 1.71 23.34 -12.63
C ARG A 421 2.28 24.06 -11.40
N GLU A 422 1.48 24.22 -10.36
CA GLU A 422 1.92 24.83 -9.11
C GLU A 422 2.83 23.89 -8.32
N ASP A 423 3.72 24.47 -7.52
CA ASP A 423 4.64 23.71 -6.67
C ASP A 423 3.87 22.75 -5.74
N GLY A 424 4.23 21.47 -5.82
CA GLY A 424 3.61 20.40 -5.02
C GLY A 424 2.31 19.84 -5.59
N ALA A 425 1.90 20.20 -6.80
CA ALA A 425 0.83 19.51 -7.50
C ALA A 425 1.20 18.03 -7.71
N THR A 426 0.39 17.12 -7.18
CA THR A 426 0.58 15.67 -7.28
C THR A 426 -0.60 15.04 -8.00
N GLY A 427 -0.33 14.29 -9.06
CA GLY A 427 -1.35 13.59 -9.84
C GLY A 427 -2.15 12.59 -9.00
N VAL A 428 -3.44 12.49 -9.29
CA VAL A 428 -4.29 11.41 -8.79
C VAL A 428 -5.05 10.76 -9.95
N GLU A 429 -5.01 9.43 -9.98
CA GLU A 429 -5.59 8.62 -11.04
C GLU A 429 -6.24 7.37 -10.46
N ARG A 430 -7.13 6.73 -11.23
CA ARG A 430 -7.61 5.39 -10.90
C ARG A 430 -6.47 4.37 -11.00
N ALA A 431 -5.76 4.38 -12.12
CA ALA A 431 -4.59 3.57 -12.43
C ALA A 431 -3.86 4.22 -13.63
N THR A 432 -2.64 3.78 -13.91
CA THR A 432 -1.96 4.10 -15.18
C THR A 432 -1.73 2.82 -15.97
N HIS A 433 -2.06 2.82 -17.25
CA HIS A 433 -1.79 1.66 -18.10
C HIS A 433 -0.30 1.61 -18.44
N TYR A 434 0.29 2.74 -18.84
CA TYR A 434 1.70 2.80 -19.27
C TYR A 434 2.63 3.52 -18.28
N GLY A 435 2.11 4.18 -17.25
CA GLY A 435 2.89 4.86 -16.22
C GLY A 435 3.35 6.28 -16.57
N ASN A 436 2.74 6.92 -17.57
CA ASN A 436 3.10 8.26 -18.05
C ASN A 436 2.38 9.38 -17.28
N THR A 437 2.66 9.51 -15.99
CA THR A 437 2.05 10.54 -15.12
C THR A 437 2.42 11.97 -15.50
N ASP A 438 3.56 12.17 -16.16
CA ASP A 438 4.03 13.48 -16.61
C ASP A 438 3.13 14.09 -17.70
N TYR A 439 2.35 13.26 -18.41
CA TYR A 439 1.49 13.69 -19.52
C TYR A 439 0.29 14.51 -19.05
N TYR A 440 0.03 14.58 -17.74
CA TYR A 440 -1.19 15.20 -17.27
C TYR A 440 -1.11 16.73 -17.41
N ASN A 441 0.08 17.34 -17.32
CA ASN A 441 0.25 18.79 -17.27
C ASN A 441 1.48 19.31 -18.03
N ASP A 442 2.08 18.55 -18.96
CA ASP A 442 3.29 18.96 -19.70
C ASP A 442 2.98 19.96 -20.82
N GLY A 443 1.72 20.06 -21.24
CA GLY A 443 1.22 20.97 -22.28
C GLY A 443 1.17 20.37 -23.68
N ASP A 444 1.59 19.12 -23.88
CA ASP A 444 1.42 18.40 -25.13
C ASP A 444 0.10 17.61 -25.15
N LYS A 445 -0.95 18.33 -25.54
CA LYS A 445 -2.33 17.83 -25.72
C LYS A 445 -2.50 16.65 -26.69
N ARG A 446 -1.42 16.18 -27.33
CA ARG A 446 -1.42 15.06 -28.29
C ARG A 446 -0.87 13.77 -27.70
N GLN A 447 -0.39 13.79 -26.47
CA GLN A 447 0.00 12.58 -25.74
C GLN A 447 -1.23 11.84 -25.23
N SER A 448 -1.02 10.62 -24.72
CA SER A 448 -2.10 9.81 -24.19
C SER A 448 -1.58 8.85 -23.14
N GLU A 449 -2.22 8.89 -21.98
CA GLU A 449 -2.29 7.81 -21.00
C GLU A 449 -3.74 7.30 -20.93
N ASP A 450 -3.95 6.08 -20.46
CA ASP A 450 -5.26 5.55 -20.13
C ASP A 450 -5.23 4.76 -18.82
N ASP A 451 -6.39 4.59 -18.20
CA ASP A 451 -6.50 3.88 -16.92
C ASP A 451 -6.96 2.44 -17.10
N TRP A 452 -6.71 1.83 -18.26
CA TRP A 452 -7.00 0.41 -18.42
C TRP A 452 -6.13 -0.41 -17.45
N ASN A 453 -6.80 -1.21 -16.64
CA ASN A 453 -6.19 -1.95 -15.54
C ASN A 453 -6.68 -3.40 -15.45
N ASP A 454 -7.36 -3.90 -16.49
CA ASP A 454 -8.00 -5.23 -16.55
C ASP A 454 -9.20 -5.43 -15.59
N GLU A 455 -9.54 -4.46 -14.74
CA GLU A 455 -10.73 -4.49 -13.88
C GLU A 455 -11.99 -3.97 -14.59
N ARG A 456 -13.14 -4.61 -14.33
CA ARG A 456 -14.46 -4.06 -14.65
C ARG A 456 -14.88 -3.00 -13.64
N LYS A 457 -14.34 -1.81 -13.81
CA LYS A 457 -14.59 -0.68 -12.92
C LYS A 457 -15.81 0.16 -13.32
N ASP A 458 -16.49 0.68 -12.31
CA ASP A 458 -17.65 1.57 -12.44
C ASP A 458 -17.28 3.06 -12.42
N ALA A 459 -16.04 3.39 -12.08
CA ALA A 459 -15.53 4.74 -12.02
C ALA A 459 -14.06 4.84 -12.46
N SER A 460 -13.77 5.91 -13.17
CA SER A 460 -12.43 6.38 -13.57
C SER A 460 -12.26 7.82 -13.10
N TRP A 461 -11.03 8.23 -12.82
CA TRP A 461 -10.74 9.64 -12.51
C TRP A 461 -9.31 10.03 -12.86
N TRP A 462 -9.14 11.34 -13.11
CA TRP A 462 -7.87 12.01 -13.32
C TRP A 462 -7.90 13.35 -12.60
N GLY A 463 -6.83 13.74 -11.94
CA GLY A 463 -6.84 14.94 -11.12
C GLY A 463 -5.50 15.28 -10.50
N TYR A 464 -5.57 16.22 -9.57
CA TYR A 464 -4.45 16.65 -8.74
C TYR A 464 -4.87 16.81 -7.29
N THR A 465 -3.88 16.73 -6.41
CA THR A 465 -3.93 17.21 -5.04
C THR A 465 -2.76 18.17 -4.81
N TRP A 466 -2.90 19.07 -3.86
CA TRP A 466 -1.91 20.11 -3.54
C TRP A 466 -1.63 20.16 -2.04
N PRO A 467 -0.47 20.69 -1.63
CA PRO A 467 -0.13 20.89 -0.22
C PRO A 467 -0.87 22.06 0.43
N ARG A 468 -1.71 22.77 -0.33
CA ARG A 468 -2.45 23.96 0.09
C ARG A 468 -3.75 24.08 -0.68
N GLN A 469 -4.71 24.82 -0.13
CA GLN A 469 -5.96 25.11 -0.80
C GLN A 469 -5.79 26.14 -1.93
N TYR A 470 -6.54 25.93 -3.02
CA TYR A 470 -6.74 26.89 -4.10
C TYR A 470 -8.23 27.12 -4.31
N THR A 471 -8.60 28.35 -4.69
CA THR A 471 -9.89 28.60 -5.34
C THR A 471 -9.78 28.21 -6.81
N MET A 472 -10.81 27.59 -7.36
CA MET A 472 -10.91 27.14 -8.74
C MET A 472 -12.35 27.17 -9.23
N ASP A 473 -12.54 27.35 -10.52
CA ASP A 473 -13.85 27.42 -11.18
C ASP A 473 -13.84 26.79 -12.59
N SER A 474 -12.69 26.27 -13.04
CA SER A 474 -12.57 25.67 -14.36
C SER A 474 -11.52 24.56 -14.41
N VAL A 475 -11.81 23.53 -15.20
CA VAL A 475 -10.90 22.45 -15.59
C VAL A 475 -10.95 22.28 -17.11
N ALA A 476 -9.80 22.30 -17.79
CA ALA A 476 -9.72 21.95 -19.20
C ALA A 476 -9.26 20.48 -19.32
N TYR A 477 -10.18 19.59 -19.70
CA TYR A 477 -9.92 18.17 -19.89
C TYR A 477 -9.66 17.88 -21.37
N THR A 478 -8.44 17.46 -21.70
CA THR A 478 -8.10 16.98 -23.03
C THR A 478 -8.11 15.46 -23.03
N THR A 479 -8.96 14.87 -23.88
CA THR A 479 -9.03 13.42 -24.05
C THR A 479 -7.71 12.84 -24.59
N GLY A 480 -7.38 11.62 -24.19
CA GLY A 480 -6.31 10.85 -24.81
C GLY A 480 -6.80 10.14 -26.08
N LYS A 481 -6.22 8.97 -26.37
CA LYS A 481 -6.65 8.11 -27.50
C LYS A 481 -8.03 7.51 -27.23
N MET A 482 -8.81 7.38 -28.29
CA MET A 482 -10.09 6.64 -28.30
C MET A 482 -9.90 5.29 -28.97
N TYR A 483 -10.52 4.27 -28.41
CA TYR A 483 -10.50 2.90 -28.91
C TYR A 483 -11.93 2.40 -29.13
N ASP A 484 -12.10 1.34 -29.91
CA ASP A 484 -13.44 0.77 -30.15
C ASP A 484 -14.09 0.23 -28.86
N ASP A 485 -13.29 -0.06 -27.83
CA ASP A 485 -13.70 -0.69 -26.58
C ASP A 485 -13.51 0.17 -25.32
N GLY A 486 -13.10 1.43 -25.45
CA GLY A 486 -12.99 2.39 -24.33
C GLY A 486 -12.26 3.69 -24.68
N GLY A 487 -11.99 4.49 -23.65
CA GLY A 487 -11.24 5.76 -23.77
C GLY A 487 -12.03 7.02 -23.42
N TRP A 488 -13.33 6.93 -23.15
CA TRP A 488 -14.23 8.06 -22.85
C TRP A 488 -15.00 7.88 -21.53
N PHE A 489 -15.53 8.95 -20.97
CA PHE A 489 -16.46 8.91 -19.82
C PHE A 489 -17.91 8.75 -20.30
N LYS A 490 -18.76 8.01 -19.57
CA LYS A 490 -20.22 7.98 -19.82
C LYS A 490 -20.94 9.14 -19.14
N ASP A 491 -20.43 9.61 -18.02
CA ASP A 491 -20.99 10.67 -17.19
C ASP A 491 -19.86 11.51 -16.57
N LEU A 492 -19.24 12.34 -17.40
CA LEU A 492 -18.15 13.22 -16.99
C LEU A 492 -18.62 14.28 -15.98
N ARG A 493 -18.01 14.28 -14.79
CA ARG A 493 -18.23 15.23 -13.69
C ARG A 493 -16.90 15.80 -13.20
N VAL A 494 -16.98 16.84 -12.36
CA VAL A 494 -15.83 17.41 -11.64
C VAL A 494 -16.10 17.34 -10.14
N GLN A 495 -15.07 16.97 -9.39
CA GLN A 495 -15.06 17.00 -7.93
C GLN A 495 -13.90 17.84 -7.42
N VAL A 496 -14.13 18.53 -6.31
CA VAL A 496 -13.10 19.24 -5.54
C VAL A 496 -12.97 18.57 -4.18
N ARG A 497 -11.74 18.38 -3.71
CA ARG A 497 -11.46 17.83 -2.38
C ARG A 497 -11.55 18.92 -1.32
N LYS A 498 -12.46 18.75 -0.37
CA LYS A 498 -12.76 19.67 0.74
C LYS A 498 -12.75 18.87 2.02
N ASP A 499 -11.97 19.31 3.01
CA ASP A 499 -11.86 18.62 4.29
C ASP A 499 -11.59 17.11 4.11
N HIS A 500 -10.68 16.79 3.18
CA HIS A 500 -10.28 15.42 2.79
C HIS A 500 -11.36 14.58 2.08
N GLU A 501 -12.54 15.14 1.80
CA GLU A 501 -13.62 14.48 1.07
C GLU A 501 -13.79 15.02 -0.35
N TRP A 502 -14.04 14.14 -1.33
CA TRP A 502 -14.32 14.54 -2.70
C TRP A 502 -15.78 14.93 -2.88
N VAL A 503 -16.04 16.19 -3.24
CA VAL A 503 -17.40 16.75 -3.37
C VAL A 503 -17.65 17.22 -4.80
N ASP A 504 -18.80 16.86 -5.37
CA ASP A 504 -19.24 17.36 -6.69
C ASP A 504 -19.35 18.88 -6.70
N VAL A 505 -18.87 19.49 -7.79
CA VAL A 505 -19.01 20.94 -8.00
C VAL A 505 -20.45 21.32 -8.36
N SER A 506 -20.89 22.54 -8.03
CA SER A 506 -22.18 23.08 -8.47
C SER A 506 -22.03 23.89 -9.75
N GLY A 507 -23.11 24.01 -10.53
CA GLY A 507 -23.12 24.87 -11.72
C GLY A 507 -22.28 24.37 -12.89
N LEU A 508 -21.91 23.08 -12.92
CA LEU A 508 -21.07 22.48 -13.97
C LEU A 508 -21.65 22.72 -15.38
N ARG A 509 -20.82 23.24 -16.27
CA ARG A 509 -21.07 23.42 -17.72
C ARG A 509 -19.87 22.90 -18.48
N ILE A 510 -20.11 22.18 -19.57
CA ILE A 510 -19.06 21.60 -20.40
C ILE A 510 -19.16 22.18 -21.82
N THR A 511 -18.09 22.77 -22.33
CA THR A 511 -18.03 23.37 -23.67
C THR A 511 -16.86 22.84 -24.48
N PRO A 512 -17.08 22.32 -25.70
CA PRO A 512 -18.39 21.95 -26.28
C PRO A 512 -19.07 20.85 -25.45
N ASP A 513 -20.35 20.57 -25.71
CA ASP A 513 -21.05 19.47 -25.03
C ASP A 513 -20.25 18.15 -25.15
N TYR A 514 -20.06 17.47 -24.02
CA TYR A 514 -19.40 16.17 -23.98
C TYR A 514 -20.39 15.08 -24.43
N PRO A 515 -20.09 14.28 -25.47
CA PRO A 515 -21.07 13.38 -26.07
C PRO A 515 -21.33 12.09 -25.28
N SER A 516 -20.54 11.82 -24.23
CA SER A 516 -20.67 10.62 -23.38
C SER A 516 -20.52 9.27 -24.13
N ASP A 517 -19.90 9.30 -25.31
CA ASP A 517 -19.57 8.14 -26.13
C ASP A 517 -18.21 8.32 -26.83
N GLY A 518 -17.78 7.34 -27.63
CA GLY A 518 -16.52 7.38 -28.35
C GLY A 518 -16.39 8.54 -29.36
N SER A 519 -17.48 9.26 -29.69
CA SER A 519 -17.41 10.48 -30.50
C SER A 519 -16.82 11.68 -29.76
N ALA A 520 -16.49 11.53 -28.46
CA ALA A 520 -15.67 12.48 -27.72
C ALA A 520 -14.37 12.78 -28.48
N GLY A 521 -13.85 11.76 -29.18
CA GLY A 521 -12.74 11.89 -30.10
C GLY A 521 -11.39 12.06 -29.39
N PRO A 522 -10.29 11.72 -30.06
CA PRO A 522 -8.98 11.80 -29.45
C PRO A 522 -8.46 13.24 -29.42
N HIS A 523 -7.70 13.58 -28.37
CA HIS A 523 -6.97 14.86 -28.25
C HIS A 523 -7.86 16.09 -28.39
N LYS A 524 -9.09 16.01 -27.88
CA LYS A 524 -10.05 17.10 -27.89
C LYS A 524 -10.20 17.66 -26.48
N THR A 525 -10.06 18.98 -26.37
CA THR A 525 -10.25 19.70 -25.12
C THR A 525 -11.73 20.03 -24.90
N TYR A 526 -12.18 19.76 -23.68
CA TYR A 526 -13.48 20.13 -23.13
C TYR A 526 -13.23 21.06 -21.96
N GLU A 527 -13.83 22.24 -21.99
CA GLU A 527 -13.76 23.22 -20.90
C GLU A 527 -14.91 22.95 -19.92
N LEU A 528 -14.60 22.60 -18.68
CA LEU A 528 -15.53 22.32 -17.60
C LEU A 528 -15.53 23.48 -16.61
N SER A 529 -16.48 24.41 -16.75
CA SER A 529 -16.66 25.52 -15.80
C SER A 529 -17.72 25.23 -14.76
N PHE A 530 -17.56 25.76 -13.55
CA PHE A 530 -18.45 25.52 -12.42
C PHE A 530 -18.41 26.71 -11.44
N ASP A 531 -19.32 26.74 -10.47
CA ASP A 531 -19.32 27.82 -9.47
C ASP A 531 -18.01 27.79 -8.68
N ALA A 532 -17.38 28.95 -8.51
CA ALA A 532 -16.09 29.07 -7.84
C ALA A 532 -16.13 28.41 -6.45
N THR A 533 -15.13 27.56 -6.20
CA THR A 533 -15.03 26.81 -4.96
C THR A 533 -13.59 26.56 -4.58
N SER A 534 -13.34 26.25 -3.32
CA SER A 534 -11.98 26.08 -2.79
C SER A 534 -11.76 24.68 -2.27
N GLY A 535 -10.53 24.19 -2.40
CA GLY A 535 -10.12 22.88 -1.95
C GLY A 535 -8.64 22.62 -2.22
N ASP A 536 -8.13 21.50 -1.73
CA ASP A 536 -6.74 21.07 -1.89
C ASP A 536 -6.59 19.91 -2.89
N GLY A 537 -7.63 19.65 -3.70
CA GLY A 537 -7.59 18.72 -4.81
C GLY A 537 -8.74 18.94 -5.78
N VAL A 538 -8.55 18.51 -7.03
CA VAL A 538 -9.58 18.50 -8.07
C VAL A 538 -9.44 17.24 -8.91
N ARG A 539 -10.55 16.68 -9.38
CA ARG A 539 -10.53 15.58 -10.35
C ARG A 539 -11.71 15.65 -11.30
N VAL A 540 -11.48 15.23 -12.53
CA VAL A 540 -12.56 14.74 -13.40
C VAL A 540 -12.86 13.29 -13.04
N ILE A 541 -14.13 12.92 -13.02
CA ILE A 541 -14.59 11.59 -12.60
C ILE A 541 -15.85 11.18 -13.36
N GLY A 542 -16.02 9.89 -13.59
CA GLY A 542 -17.23 9.31 -14.15
C GLY A 542 -17.06 7.82 -14.42
N ALA A 543 -18.15 7.14 -14.74
CA ALA A 543 -18.12 5.78 -15.24
C ALA A 543 -17.43 5.71 -16.60
N PRO A 544 -16.49 4.78 -16.79
CA PRO A 544 -15.82 4.66 -18.07
C PRO A 544 -16.71 4.03 -19.16
N GLY A 545 -16.42 4.45 -20.37
CA GLY A 545 -16.99 4.03 -21.64
C GLY A 545 -16.55 2.64 -22.10
N GLY A 546 -17.22 2.17 -23.15
CA GLY A 546 -16.82 0.97 -23.89
C GLY A 546 -17.01 -0.35 -23.14
N SER A 547 -16.54 -1.43 -23.76
CA SER A 547 -16.61 -2.79 -23.22
C SER A 547 -15.45 -3.16 -22.30
N ARG A 548 -14.39 -2.33 -22.23
CA ARG A 548 -13.22 -2.54 -21.37
C ARG A 548 -13.10 -1.55 -20.21
N THR A 549 -14.11 -0.71 -20.01
CA THR A 549 -14.27 0.17 -18.84
C THR A 549 -13.00 0.94 -18.48
N PHE A 550 -12.48 1.73 -19.43
CA PHE A 550 -11.38 2.67 -19.19
C PHE A 550 -11.62 4.02 -19.86
N THR A 551 -10.91 5.04 -19.39
CA THR A 551 -10.86 6.40 -19.94
C THR A 551 -9.43 6.78 -20.29
N SER A 552 -9.27 7.81 -21.11
CA SER A 552 -7.96 8.30 -21.54
C SER A 552 -7.77 9.77 -21.21
N LEU A 553 -6.53 10.18 -21.02
CA LEU A 553 -6.13 11.55 -20.76
C LEU A 553 -4.95 11.94 -21.66
N GLY A 554 -5.03 13.14 -22.25
CA GLY A 554 -3.91 13.77 -22.97
C GLY A 554 -3.36 15.02 -22.29
N GLU A 555 -4.16 15.75 -21.51
CA GLU A 555 -3.75 16.89 -20.66
C GLU A 555 -4.94 17.24 -19.73
N LEU A 556 -4.67 17.65 -18.50
CA LEU A 556 -5.63 18.17 -17.52
C LEU A 556 -5.13 19.50 -16.93
N GLU A 557 -5.80 20.58 -17.28
CA GLU A 557 -5.44 21.93 -16.81
C GLU A 557 -6.49 22.42 -15.80
N VAL A 558 -6.08 23.20 -14.79
CA VAL A 558 -6.96 23.67 -13.71
C VAL A 558 -6.80 25.18 -13.54
N TYR A 559 -7.90 25.92 -13.43
CA TYR A 559 -7.87 27.38 -13.37
C TYR A 559 -8.83 27.97 -12.33
N TYR A 560 -8.52 29.22 -11.95
CA TYR A 560 -9.49 30.16 -11.40
C TYR A 560 -9.61 31.33 -12.37
N ALA A 561 -10.62 31.29 -13.25
CA ALA A 561 -10.85 32.27 -14.30
C ALA A 561 -11.60 33.52 -13.80
N GLY A 562 -12.42 33.38 -12.75
CA GLY A 562 -13.24 34.44 -12.16
C GLY A 562 -14.49 34.76 -12.98
N GLU A 563 -15.08 33.75 -13.63
CA GLU A 563 -16.22 33.90 -14.55
C GLU A 563 -17.60 33.84 -13.88
#